data_AF-A0AAW0V2N6-F1
#
_entry.id   AF-A0AAW0V2N6-F1
#
_cell.length_a   1.000
_cell.length_b   1.000
_cell.length_c   1.000
_cell.angle_alpha   90.00
_cell.angle_beta   90.00
_cell.angle_gamma   90.00
#
_symmetry.space_group_name_H-M   'P 1'
#
loop_
_entity.id
_entity.type
_entity.pdbx_description
1 polymer ?
#
loop_
_entity_poly.entity_id
_entity_poly.type
_entity_poly.pdbx_seq_one_letter_code
_entity_poly.pdbx_strand_id
1 'polypeptide(L)'
;MASCAFLCRVLVWSLSSIVEARVRIGKGPWLTLTQVKEGPLFVASWNPQKYLAELHTLTVYAKDSSGREQTIEQPFSLDGSQPSFRFWPRALLMSNVSMFFQFLFGIMVCVCVLPLCILRYVHRLALEKRMIRPRLRWKFCDLWLRKLWVLVSVDRLFWPLVVSAVYVPVGPWFVGEVIEDHIGVVFAWGIFVNRSYLPGSLTYAYGFFQMLTFQFPLILAVAHCVEFRFWSLYVDPLCSFPRYLCRHVCPLLIVTLQMITAFFFWLAYGTMALFLGPLRTWSAVLGLILWYQAATVHKDVLREAAQVWVPQPLAWEEEKSESQAHMSQSSL
;
A
#
# COMPACT_ATOMS: atom_id res chain seq x y z
N MET A 1 -24.59 0.64 -62.66
CA MET A 1 -24.62 0.18 -61.25
C MET A 1 -23.20 -0.10 -60.81
N ALA A 2 -22.63 0.74 -59.94
CA ALA A 2 -21.31 0.49 -59.39
C ALA A 2 -21.42 -0.69 -58.40
N SER A 3 -20.78 -1.81 -58.73
CA SER A 3 -20.61 -2.91 -57.77
C SER A 3 -19.69 -2.41 -56.66
N CYS A 4 -20.24 -2.10 -55.49
CA CYS A 4 -19.45 -1.81 -54.30
C CYS A 4 -18.70 -3.07 -53.89
N ALA A 5 -17.43 -3.19 -54.29
CA ALA A 5 -16.57 -4.25 -53.81
C ALA A 5 -16.19 -3.98 -52.35
N PHE A 6 -16.49 -4.92 -51.47
CA PHE A 6 -16.03 -4.88 -50.08
C PHE A 6 -14.56 -5.31 -50.02
N LEU A 7 -13.74 -4.48 -49.39
CA LEU A 7 -12.30 -4.63 -49.35
C LEU A 7 -11.83 -4.73 -47.90
N CYS A 8 -11.06 -5.77 -47.59
CA CYS A 8 -10.30 -5.87 -46.36
C CYS A 8 -8.99 -5.12 -46.55
N ARG A 9 -8.75 -4.09 -45.74
CA ARG A 9 -7.56 -3.23 -45.82
C ARG A 9 -6.65 -3.53 -44.65
N VAL A 10 -5.37 -3.78 -44.94
CA VAL A 10 -4.36 -4.16 -43.96
C VAL A 10 -3.14 -3.28 -44.17
N LEU A 11 -2.61 -2.74 -43.08
CA LEU A 11 -1.33 -2.02 -43.09
C LEU A 11 -0.23 -3.00 -42.73
N VAL A 12 0.75 -3.14 -43.63
CA VAL A 12 1.92 -4.01 -43.46
C VAL A 12 3.16 -3.18 -43.77
N TRP A 13 4.10 -3.14 -42.83
CA TRP A 13 5.35 -2.41 -42.98
C TRP A 13 6.52 -3.20 -42.39
N SER A 14 7.69 -3.03 -42.98
CA SER A 14 8.97 -3.55 -42.51
C SER A 14 10.08 -2.60 -43.00
N LEU A 15 11.27 -2.70 -42.40
CA LEU A 15 12.46 -2.00 -42.89
C LEU A 15 12.90 -2.49 -44.28
N SER A 16 12.51 -3.72 -44.64
CA SER A 16 12.76 -4.33 -45.95
C SER A 16 11.45 -4.46 -46.73
N SER A 17 11.53 -4.54 -48.06
CA SER A 17 10.37 -4.69 -48.94
C SER A 17 9.56 -5.96 -48.62
N ILE A 18 8.24 -5.85 -48.56
CA ILE A 18 7.34 -6.99 -48.33
C ILE A 18 7.28 -7.85 -49.60
N VAL A 19 7.61 -9.13 -49.47
CA VAL A 19 7.59 -10.10 -50.58
C VAL A 19 6.24 -10.81 -50.64
N GLU A 20 5.61 -11.02 -49.50
CA GLU A 20 4.40 -11.82 -49.41
C GLU A 20 3.48 -11.29 -48.31
N ALA A 21 2.21 -11.14 -48.64
CA ALA A 21 1.17 -10.75 -47.69
C ALA A 21 -0.10 -11.56 -47.97
N ARG A 22 -0.62 -12.23 -46.95
CA ARG A 22 -1.84 -13.05 -47.03
C ARG A 22 -2.76 -12.75 -45.86
N VAL A 23 -4.06 -12.85 -46.08
CA VAL A 23 -5.08 -12.73 -45.04
C VAL A 23 -5.99 -13.95 -45.06
N ARG A 24 -6.37 -14.42 -43.87
CA ARG A 24 -7.31 -15.52 -43.68
C ARG A 24 -8.39 -15.07 -42.69
N ILE A 25 -9.64 -15.39 -42.99
CA ILE A 25 -10.77 -15.08 -42.11
C ILE A 25 -11.28 -16.40 -41.50
N GLY A 26 -11.13 -16.57 -40.20
CA GLY A 26 -11.50 -17.76 -39.45
C GLY A 26 -10.80 -19.02 -39.99
N LYS A 27 -11.60 -20.03 -40.35
CA LYS A 27 -11.13 -21.28 -40.96
C LYS A 27 -11.15 -21.26 -42.51
N GLY A 28 -11.32 -20.08 -43.11
CA GLY A 28 -11.34 -19.92 -44.56
C GLY A 28 -9.98 -20.15 -45.23
N PRO A 29 -9.94 -20.11 -46.58
CA PRO A 29 -8.68 -20.15 -47.33
C PRO A 29 -7.88 -18.86 -47.13
N TRP A 30 -6.56 -18.96 -47.35
CA TRP A 30 -5.71 -17.78 -47.43
C TRP A 30 -5.99 -17.00 -48.71
N LEU A 31 -6.21 -15.69 -48.57
CA LEU A 31 -6.38 -14.73 -49.65
C LEU A 31 -5.09 -13.93 -49.79
N THR A 32 -4.59 -13.81 -51.01
CA THR A 32 -3.40 -12.99 -51.30
C THR A 32 -3.78 -11.52 -51.26
N LEU A 33 -3.00 -10.73 -50.51
CA LEU A 33 -3.18 -9.29 -50.43
C LEU A 33 -2.45 -8.60 -51.58
N THR A 34 -3.14 -7.67 -52.23
CA THR A 34 -2.59 -6.85 -53.32
C THR A 34 -2.22 -5.46 -52.80
N GLN A 35 -1.05 -4.97 -53.18
CA GLN A 35 -0.60 -3.64 -52.80
C GLN A 35 -1.31 -2.59 -53.66
N VAL A 36 -1.94 -1.58 -53.04
CA VAL A 36 -2.77 -0.61 -53.79
C VAL A 36 -1.92 0.50 -54.45
N LYS A 37 -0.80 0.88 -53.84
CA LYS A 37 0.21 1.86 -54.31
C LYS A 37 1.57 1.54 -53.66
N GLU A 38 2.66 2.21 -54.05
CA GLU A 38 3.98 2.13 -53.40
C GLU A 38 3.95 2.64 -51.94
N GLY A 39 3.29 1.89 -51.05
CA GLY A 39 3.08 2.24 -49.65
C GLY A 39 2.66 1.02 -48.83
N PRO A 40 2.46 1.18 -47.52
CA PRO A 40 2.25 0.06 -46.60
C PRO A 40 0.83 -0.55 -46.67
N LEU A 41 0.00 -0.14 -47.63
CA LEU A 41 -1.42 -0.53 -47.69
C LEU A 41 -1.64 -1.69 -48.65
N PHE A 42 -2.15 -2.79 -48.08
CA PHE A 42 -2.44 -4.04 -48.74
C PHE A 42 -3.94 -4.35 -48.65
N VAL A 43 -4.53 -4.88 -49.72
CA VAL A 43 -5.97 -5.05 -49.84
C VAL A 43 -6.35 -6.39 -50.47
N ALA A 44 -7.40 -7.02 -49.93
CA ALA A 44 -8.04 -8.20 -50.49
C ALA A 44 -9.56 -8.02 -50.55
N SER A 45 -10.18 -8.52 -51.62
CA SER A 45 -11.64 -8.57 -51.74
C SER A 45 -12.22 -9.62 -50.81
N TRP A 46 -13.30 -9.26 -50.10
CA TRP A 46 -14.00 -10.17 -49.21
C TRP A 46 -15.51 -9.94 -49.30
N ASN A 47 -16.31 -10.87 -48.75
CA ASN A 47 -17.76 -10.73 -48.70
C ASN A 47 -18.24 -10.68 -47.24
N PRO A 48 -18.65 -9.52 -46.72
CA PRO A 48 -19.07 -9.36 -45.33
C PRO A 48 -20.36 -10.11 -45.01
N GLN A 49 -21.22 -10.40 -45.99
CA GLN A 49 -22.47 -11.12 -45.76
C GLN A 49 -22.25 -12.55 -45.22
N LYS A 50 -21.06 -13.13 -45.45
CA LYS A 50 -20.69 -14.45 -44.93
C LYS A 50 -20.27 -14.45 -43.46
N TYR A 51 -20.12 -13.27 -42.86
CA TYR A 51 -19.49 -13.08 -41.54
C TYR A 51 -20.34 -12.16 -40.64
N LEU A 52 -21.65 -12.14 -40.87
CA LEU A 52 -22.59 -11.26 -40.18
C LEU A 52 -22.88 -11.69 -38.74
N ALA A 53 -22.69 -12.97 -38.42
CA ALA A 53 -23.01 -13.54 -37.12
C ALA A 53 -21.78 -14.21 -36.52
N GLU A 54 -21.62 -14.10 -35.20
CA GLU A 54 -20.52 -14.65 -34.41
C GLU A 54 -19.21 -13.84 -34.48
N LEU A 55 -18.31 -14.17 -33.54
CA LEU A 55 -16.98 -13.60 -33.47
C LEU A 55 -16.06 -14.35 -34.44
N HIS A 56 -15.46 -13.62 -35.38
CA HIS A 56 -14.50 -14.15 -36.33
C HIS A 56 -13.10 -13.65 -36.03
N THR A 57 -12.09 -14.37 -36.53
CA THR A 57 -10.68 -13.99 -36.35
C THR A 57 -10.06 -13.69 -37.71
N LEU A 58 -9.48 -12.51 -37.87
CA LEU A 58 -8.68 -12.13 -39.02
C LEU A 58 -7.22 -12.49 -38.74
N THR A 59 -6.68 -13.47 -39.47
CA THR A 59 -5.26 -13.83 -39.41
C THR A 59 -4.55 -13.18 -40.59
N VAL A 60 -3.54 -12.35 -40.34
CA VAL A 60 -2.69 -11.74 -41.37
C VAL A 60 -1.30 -12.33 -41.26
N TYR A 61 -0.76 -12.80 -42.38
CA TYR A 61 0.62 -13.26 -42.54
C TYR A 61 1.36 -12.30 -43.48
N ALA A 62 2.56 -11.89 -43.09
CA ALA A 62 3.45 -11.11 -43.93
C ALA A 62 4.89 -11.62 -43.85
N LYS A 63 5.59 -11.60 -44.98
CA LYS A 63 7.00 -11.95 -45.11
C LYS A 63 7.74 -10.89 -45.91
N ASP A 64 8.90 -10.47 -45.41
CA ASP A 64 9.77 -9.51 -46.08
C ASP A 64 10.93 -10.16 -46.85
N SER A 65 11.65 -9.35 -47.63
CA SER A 65 12.80 -9.79 -48.45
C SER A 65 14.02 -10.21 -47.65
N SER A 66 14.08 -9.84 -46.37
CA SER A 66 15.12 -10.30 -45.43
C SER A 66 14.72 -11.63 -44.74
N GLY A 67 13.60 -12.22 -45.14
CA GLY A 67 13.12 -13.50 -44.61
C GLY A 67 12.43 -13.40 -43.25
N ARG A 68 12.15 -12.20 -42.73
CA ARG A 68 11.38 -12.04 -41.49
C ARG A 68 9.90 -12.22 -41.81
N GLU A 69 9.23 -12.99 -40.96
CA GLU A 69 7.82 -13.27 -41.09
C GLU A 69 7.07 -12.98 -39.79
N GLN A 70 5.83 -12.51 -39.91
CA GLN A 70 4.97 -12.27 -38.77
C GLN A 70 3.54 -12.68 -39.10
N THR A 71 2.89 -13.33 -38.14
CA THR A 71 1.46 -13.64 -38.19
C THR A 71 0.76 -12.94 -37.03
N ILE A 72 -0.27 -12.17 -37.33
CA ILE A 72 -1.09 -11.47 -36.32
C ILE A 72 -2.53 -11.94 -36.45
N GLU A 73 -3.17 -12.17 -35.31
CA GLU A 73 -4.58 -12.52 -35.22
C GLU A 73 -5.37 -11.40 -34.53
N GLN A 74 -6.45 -10.95 -35.17
CA GLN A 74 -7.32 -9.90 -34.66
C GLN A 74 -8.78 -10.39 -34.68
N PRO A 75 -9.46 -10.51 -33.52
CA PRO A 75 -10.88 -10.81 -33.51
C PRO A 75 -11.71 -9.61 -34.00
N PHE A 76 -12.80 -9.89 -34.70
CA PHE A 76 -13.79 -8.91 -35.15
C PHE A 76 -15.20 -9.51 -35.18
N SER A 77 -16.21 -8.64 -35.10
CA SER A 77 -17.62 -9.00 -35.25
C SER A 77 -18.37 -7.91 -35.99
N LEU A 78 -19.39 -8.30 -36.76
CA LEU A 78 -20.29 -7.37 -37.46
C LEU A 78 -21.64 -7.21 -36.74
N ASP A 79 -21.97 -8.12 -35.83
CA ASP A 79 -23.19 -8.14 -35.00
C ASP A 79 -23.00 -7.52 -33.60
N GLY A 80 -21.79 -7.09 -33.26
CA GLY A 80 -21.45 -6.58 -31.93
C GLY A 80 -21.18 -7.68 -30.90
N SER A 81 -21.03 -8.94 -31.32
CA SER A 81 -20.56 -10.01 -30.44
C SER A 81 -19.19 -9.66 -29.86
N GLN A 82 -19.04 -9.81 -28.54
CA GLN A 82 -17.83 -9.40 -27.83
C GLN A 82 -16.85 -10.57 -27.67
N PRO A 83 -15.52 -10.31 -27.76
CA PRO A 83 -14.54 -11.32 -27.44
C PRO A 83 -14.70 -11.79 -25.99
N SER A 84 -14.70 -13.10 -25.78
CA SER A 84 -14.75 -13.66 -24.43
C SER A 84 -13.39 -13.48 -23.77
N PHE A 85 -13.29 -12.49 -22.89
CA PHE A 85 -12.13 -12.36 -22.02
C PHE A 85 -12.08 -13.54 -21.05
N ARG A 86 -10.88 -14.09 -20.81
CA ARG A 86 -10.64 -15.02 -19.69
C ARG A 86 -11.11 -14.37 -18.38
N PHE A 87 -11.42 -15.21 -17.38
CA PHE A 87 -12.01 -14.77 -16.11
C PHE A 87 -11.26 -13.59 -15.46
N TRP A 88 -9.93 -13.60 -15.43
CA TRP A 88 -9.13 -12.56 -14.78
C TRP A 88 -9.18 -11.19 -15.48
N PRO A 89 -8.92 -11.06 -16.80
CA PRO A 89 -9.13 -9.80 -17.51
C PRO A 89 -10.57 -9.30 -17.41
N ARG A 90 -11.57 -10.19 -17.45
CA ARG A 90 -12.98 -9.84 -17.31
C ARG A 90 -13.30 -9.31 -15.92
N ALA A 91 -12.81 -9.97 -14.87
CA ALA A 91 -12.98 -9.53 -13.48
C ALA A 91 -12.28 -8.19 -13.24
N LEU A 92 -11.10 -7.96 -13.84
CA LEU A 92 -10.40 -6.69 -13.74
C LEU A 92 -11.14 -5.56 -14.48
N LEU A 93 -11.64 -5.80 -15.70
CA LEU A 93 -12.39 -4.81 -16.48
C LEU A 93 -13.75 -4.48 -15.86
N MET A 94 -14.42 -5.48 -15.27
CA MET A 94 -15.77 -5.36 -14.71
C MET A 94 -15.77 -4.91 -13.25
N SER A 95 -14.66 -5.08 -12.54
CA SER A 95 -14.54 -4.65 -11.14
C SER A 95 -14.22 -3.16 -11.07
N ASN A 96 -14.95 -2.44 -10.21
CA ASN A 96 -14.55 -1.10 -9.80
C ASN A 96 -13.37 -1.22 -8.83
N VAL A 97 -12.19 -1.53 -9.37
CA VAL A 97 -10.94 -1.72 -8.64
C VAL A 97 -10.63 -0.52 -7.74
N SER A 98 -11.00 0.68 -8.20
CA SER A 98 -10.91 1.92 -7.42
C SER A 98 -11.71 1.86 -6.12
N MET A 99 -12.98 1.46 -6.20
CA MET A 99 -13.85 1.31 -5.02
C MET A 99 -13.33 0.22 -4.06
N PHE A 100 -12.81 -0.87 -4.61
CA PHE A 100 -12.20 -1.93 -3.81
C PHE A 100 -11.01 -1.42 -2.97
N PHE A 101 -10.08 -0.71 -3.60
CA PHE A 101 -8.92 -0.15 -2.88
C PHE A 101 -9.30 0.98 -1.93
N GLN A 102 -10.31 1.79 -2.25
CA GLN A 102 -10.86 2.79 -1.33
C GLN A 102 -11.39 2.14 -0.04
N PHE A 103 -12.15 1.05 -0.19
CA PHE A 103 -12.70 0.31 0.94
C PHE A 103 -11.60 -0.34 1.79
N LEU A 104 -10.64 -1.01 1.14
CA LEU A 104 -9.51 -1.62 1.85
C LEU A 104 -8.66 -0.57 2.58
N PHE A 105 -8.40 0.57 1.95
CA PHE A 105 -7.67 1.67 2.57
C PHE A 105 -8.42 2.21 3.80
N GLY A 106 -9.73 2.45 3.68
CA GLY A 106 -10.58 2.88 4.79
C GLY A 106 -10.58 1.88 5.95
N ILE A 107 -10.72 0.58 5.67
CA ILE A 107 -10.62 -0.47 6.69
C ILE A 107 -9.27 -0.41 7.39
N MET A 108 -8.17 -0.26 6.65
CA MET A 108 -6.84 -0.27 7.26
C MET A 108 -6.61 0.95 8.16
N VAL A 109 -7.12 2.13 7.77
CA VAL A 109 -7.13 3.31 8.64
C VAL A 109 -7.92 3.03 9.92
N CYS A 110 -9.12 2.45 9.80
CA CYS A 110 -9.94 2.07 10.95
C CYS A 110 -9.22 1.06 11.87
N VAL A 111 -8.56 0.05 11.31
CA VAL A 111 -7.80 -0.96 12.06
C VAL A 111 -6.59 -0.35 12.78
N CYS A 112 -5.95 0.67 12.20
CA CYS A 112 -4.82 1.33 12.85
C CYS A 112 -5.25 2.35 13.92
N VAL A 113 -6.40 3.01 13.77
CA VAL A 113 -6.84 4.10 14.65
C VAL A 113 -7.81 3.63 15.74
N LEU A 114 -8.88 2.93 15.37
CA LEU A 114 -9.97 2.61 16.30
C LEU A 114 -9.51 1.75 17.49
N PRO A 115 -8.71 0.69 17.32
CA PRO A 115 -8.24 -0.09 18.45
C PRO A 115 -7.42 0.74 19.44
N LEU A 116 -6.53 1.61 18.94
CA LEU A 116 -5.72 2.47 19.80
C LEU A 116 -6.59 3.46 20.59
N CYS A 117 -7.58 4.08 19.93
CA CYS A 117 -8.51 5.01 20.59
C CYS A 117 -9.40 4.32 21.63
N ILE A 118 -9.96 3.15 21.30
CA ILE A 118 -10.77 2.36 22.22
C ILE A 118 -9.93 1.95 23.43
N LEU A 119 -8.69 1.49 23.22
CA LEU A 119 -7.80 1.15 24.32
C LEU A 119 -7.43 2.36 25.19
N ARG A 120 -7.30 3.56 24.61
CA ARG A 120 -7.04 4.79 25.40
C ARG A 120 -8.23 5.12 26.29
N TYR A 121 -9.43 4.98 25.75
CA TYR A 121 -10.66 5.17 26.52
C TYR A 121 -10.79 4.15 27.66
N VAL A 122 -10.59 2.86 27.36
CA VAL A 122 -10.61 1.79 28.37
C VAL A 122 -9.51 1.99 29.43
N HIS A 123 -8.32 2.46 29.03
CA HIS A 123 -7.24 2.77 29.97
C HIS A 123 -7.63 3.86 30.96
N ARG A 124 -8.26 4.95 30.50
CA ARG A 124 -8.75 6.01 31.39
C ARG A 124 -9.80 5.49 32.37
N LEU A 125 -10.76 4.68 31.90
CA LEU A 125 -11.76 4.06 32.77
C LEU A 125 -11.17 3.10 33.81
N ALA A 126 -10.11 2.38 33.44
CA ALA A 126 -9.41 1.49 34.34
C ALA A 126 -8.62 2.26 35.42
N LEU A 127 -7.99 3.39 35.05
CA LEU A 127 -7.33 4.29 36.01
C LEU A 127 -8.33 4.90 37.01
N GLU A 128 -9.52 5.27 36.54
CA GLU A 128 -10.62 5.75 37.40
C GLU A 128 -11.29 4.65 38.23
N LYS A 129 -10.80 3.40 38.17
CA LYS A 129 -11.36 2.21 38.84
C LYS A 129 -12.83 1.92 38.50
N ARG A 130 -13.33 2.48 37.39
CA ARG A 130 -14.71 2.28 36.92
C ARG A 130 -14.89 1.01 36.09
N MET A 131 -13.79 0.38 35.68
CA MET A 131 -13.81 -0.84 34.88
C MET A 131 -12.74 -1.82 35.34
N ILE A 132 -13.11 -3.10 35.43
CA ILE A 132 -12.17 -4.20 35.70
C ILE A 132 -11.49 -4.59 34.39
N ARG A 133 -10.18 -4.87 34.47
CA ARG A 133 -9.36 -5.26 33.31
C ARG A 133 -10.05 -6.33 32.45
N PRO A 134 -10.33 -6.05 31.16
CA PRO A 134 -10.84 -7.06 30.24
C PRO A 134 -9.78 -8.13 30.04
N ARG A 135 -10.18 -9.39 30.20
CA ARG A 135 -9.34 -10.56 29.94
C ARG A 135 -9.91 -11.27 28.73
N LEU A 136 -9.09 -11.43 27.68
CA LEU A 136 -9.52 -12.19 26.51
C LEU A 136 -9.30 -13.69 26.75
N ARG A 137 -10.21 -14.50 26.19
CA ARG A 137 -10.14 -15.97 26.30
C ARG A 137 -8.90 -16.54 25.61
N TRP A 138 -8.39 -15.87 24.58
CA TRP A 138 -7.24 -16.31 23.80
C TRP A 138 -5.95 -15.66 24.29
N LYS A 139 -4.97 -16.47 24.71
CA LYS A 139 -3.69 -16.01 25.27
C LYS A 139 -2.91 -15.08 24.33
N PHE A 140 -2.95 -15.34 23.02
CA PHE A 140 -2.29 -14.49 22.02
C PHE A 140 -2.95 -13.10 21.94
N CYS A 141 -4.28 -13.05 21.90
CA CYS A 141 -5.01 -11.78 21.87
C CYS A 141 -4.85 -11.00 23.17
N ASP A 142 -4.84 -11.68 24.33
CA ASP A 142 -4.58 -11.03 25.63
C ASP A 142 -3.15 -10.46 25.70
N LEU A 143 -2.16 -11.15 25.12
CA LEU A 143 -0.78 -10.67 25.01
C LEU A 143 -0.68 -9.40 24.14
N TRP A 144 -1.31 -9.38 22.97
CA TRP A 144 -1.30 -8.21 22.09
C TRP A 144 -2.14 -7.07 22.64
N LEU A 145 -3.26 -7.38 23.28
CA LEU A 145 -4.05 -6.40 24.02
C LEU A 145 -3.19 -5.70 25.06
N ARG A 146 -2.43 -6.45 25.87
CA ARG A 146 -1.50 -5.89 26.83
C ARG A 146 -0.47 -4.98 26.17
N LYS A 147 0.23 -5.46 25.14
CA LYS A 147 1.25 -4.68 24.41
C LYS A 147 0.72 -3.35 23.90
N LEU A 148 -0.45 -3.39 23.25
CA LEU A 148 -1.11 -2.20 22.72
C LEU A 148 -1.62 -1.30 23.84
N TRP A 149 -2.07 -1.85 24.96
CA TRP A 149 -2.48 -1.05 26.11
C TRP A 149 -1.32 -0.27 26.71
N VAL A 150 -0.17 -0.92 26.95
CA VAL A 150 1.02 -0.24 27.47
C VAL A 150 1.49 0.84 26.49
N LEU A 151 1.48 0.59 25.18
CA LEU A 151 1.76 1.62 24.17
C LEU A 151 0.86 2.86 24.35
N VAL A 152 -0.45 2.63 24.47
CA VAL A 152 -1.47 3.68 24.55
C VAL A 152 -1.45 4.45 25.89
N SER A 153 -0.80 3.91 26.92
CA SER A 153 -0.54 4.66 28.16
C SER A 153 0.43 5.83 27.94
N VAL A 154 1.36 5.71 26.99
CA VAL A 154 2.41 6.69 26.74
C VAL A 154 1.97 7.70 25.67
N ASP A 155 1.58 8.90 26.09
CA ASP A 155 1.07 9.95 25.19
C ASP A 155 2.05 10.32 24.06
N ARG A 156 3.36 10.31 24.36
CA ARG A 156 4.42 10.61 23.38
C ARG A 156 4.47 9.62 22.22
N LEU A 157 4.00 8.39 22.42
CA LEU A 157 3.95 7.35 21.38
C LEU A 157 2.56 7.30 20.74
N PHE A 158 1.51 7.44 21.54
CA PHE A 158 0.12 7.38 21.09
C PHE A 158 -0.22 8.47 20.07
N TRP A 159 0.04 9.74 20.39
CA TRP A 159 -0.39 10.85 19.54
C TRP A 159 0.26 10.84 18.15
N PRO A 160 1.59 10.66 18.01
CA PRO A 160 2.19 10.63 16.69
C PRO A 160 1.73 9.43 15.85
N LEU A 161 1.42 8.27 16.46
CA LEU A 161 0.88 7.11 15.74
C LEU A 161 -0.55 7.34 15.22
N VAL A 162 -1.42 7.94 16.04
CA VAL A 162 -2.80 8.23 15.63
C VAL A 162 -2.83 9.36 14.60
N VAL A 163 -2.11 10.45 14.85
CA VAL A 163 -2.04 11.59 13.93
C VAL A 163 -1.47 11.17 12.60
N SER A 164 -0.40 10.35 12.57
CA SER A 164 0.16 9.86 11.30
C SER A 164 -0.81 8.96 10.54
N ALA A 165 -1.57 8.08 11.21
CA ALA A 165 -2.57 7.24 10.56
C ALA A 165 -3.75 8.06 10.00
N VAL A 166 -4.20 9.10 10.72
CA VAL A 166 -5.26 10.02 10.27
C VAL A 166 -4.77 10.98 9.19
N TYR A 167 -3.48 11.30 9.19
CA TYR A 167 -2.88 12.15 8.15
C TYR A 167 -2.91 11.49 6.77
N VAL A 168 -2.74 10.16 6.67
CA VAL A 168 -2.72 9.47 5.38
C VAL A 168 -3.99 9.70 4.54
N PRO A 169 -5.23 9.57 5.05
CA PRO A 169 -6.42 9.89 4.24
C PRO A 169 -6.57 11.39 3.94
N VAL A 170 -6.03 12.28 4.78
CA VAL A 170 -6.16 13.74 4.63
C VAL A 170 -5.16 14.28 3.59
N GLY A 171 -3.89 13.88 3.68
CA GLY A 171 -2.79 14.38 2.86
C GLY A 171 -2.35 15.80 3.23
N PRO A 172 -1.47 16.44 2.43
CA PRO A 172 -0.91 15.95 1.16
C PRO A 172 0.16 14.85 1.33
N TRP A 173 0.23 13.91 0.39
CA TRP A 173 1.21 12.82 0.43
C TRP A 173 2.58 13.27 0.01
N PHE A 174 2.63 14.04 -1.06
CA PHE A 174 3.81 14.77 -1.48
C PHE A 174 3.48 15.92 -2.42
N VAL A 175 4.43 16.84 -2.55
CA VAL A 175 4.45 17.89 -3.56
C VAL A 175 5.67 17.65 -4.44
N GLY A 176 5.45 17.45 -5.73
CA GLY A 176 6.48 16.97 -6.65
C GLY A 176 6.20 17.36 -8.09
N GLU A 177 7.19 17.18 -8.96
CA GLU A 177 6.99 17.27 -10.39
C GLU A 177 6.34 15.97 -10.84
N VAL A 178 5.07 16.03 -11.25
CA VAL A 178 4.26 14.83 -11.58
C VAL A 178 4.23 14.58 -13.09
N ILE A 179 4.36 15.65 -13.89
CA ILE A 179 4.46 15.67 -15.34
C ILE A 179 5.62 16.62 -15.66
N GLU A 180 6.37 16.39 -16.74
CA GLU A 180 7.49 17.25 -17.17
C GLU A 180 7.13 18.74 -17.04
N ASP A 181 7.92 19.47 -16.24
CA ASP A 181 7.81 20.89 -15.88
C ASP A 181 6.56 21.31 -15.07
N HIS A 182 5.83 20.35 -14.50
CA HIS A 182 4.57 20.60 -13.79
C HIS A 182 4.56 20.10 -12.35
N ILE A 183 4.47 21.06 -11.42
CA ILE A 183 4.34 20.80 -9.99
C ILE A 183 2.90 20.37 -9.68
N GLY A 184 2.76 19.22 -9.04
CA GLY A 184 1.50 18.68 -8.55
C GLY A 184 1.52 18.40 -7.05
N VAL A 185 0.32 18.44 -6.46
CA VAL A 185 0.09 18.00 -5.08
C VAL A 185 -0.73 16.72 -5.11
N VAL A 186 -0.22 15.66 -4.50
CA VAL A 186 -0.84 14.34 -4.51
C VAL A 186 -1.53 14.07 -3.17
N PHE A 187 -2.79 13.63 -3.24
CA PHE A 187 -3.60 13.19 -2.10
C PHE A 187 -4.04 11.73 -2.30
N ALA A 188 -4.59 11.12 -1.25
CA ALA A 188 -5.20 9.80 -1.34
C ALA A 188 -6.35 9.76 -2.37
N TRP A 189 -7.13 10.84 -2.43
CA TRP A 189 -8.34 10.96 -3.23
C TRP A 189 -8.12 11.56 -4.63
N GLY A 190 -6.96 12.16 -4.90
CA GLY A 190 -6.66 12.69 -6.23
C GLY A 190 -5.40 13.53 -6.29
N ILE A 191 -5.09 13.98 -7.50
CA ILE A 191 -3.89 14.76 -7.82
C ILE A 191 -4.32 16.11 -8.38
N PHE A 192 -3.74 17.19 -7.88
CA PHE A 192 -3.91 18.53 -8.42
C PHE A 192 -2.69 18.93 -9.22
N VAL A 193 -2.86 19.20 -10.52
CA VAL A 193 -1.81 19.70 -11.42
C VAL A 193 -2.38 20.87 -12.21
N ASN A 194 -1.70 22.02 -12.24
CA ASN A 194 -2.09 23.17 -13.08
C ASN A 194 -3.59 23.56 -13.00
N ARG A 195 -4.16 23.64 -11.80
CA ARG A 195 -5.60 23.94 -11.56
C ARG A 195 -6.58 22.88 -12.09
N SER A 196 -6.10 21.74 -12.57
CA SER A 196 -6.91 20.59 -12.97
C SER A 196 -6.87 19.50 -11.89
N TYR A 197 -8.01 18.84 -11.69
CA TYR A 197 -8.17 17.75 -10.73
C TYR A 197 -8.21 16.42 -11.48
N LEU A 198 -7.27 15.54 -11.13
CA LEU A 198 -7.20 14.17 -11.62
C LEU A 198 -7.69 13.23 -10.51
N PRO A 199 -8.84 12.55 -10.69
CA PRO A 199 -9.37 11.65 -9.68
C PRO A 199 -8.41 10.48 -9.42
N GLY A 200 -8.10 10.27 -8.14
CA GLY A 200 -7.14 9.25 -7.72
C GLY A 200 -7.83 7.89 -7.54
N SER A 201 -7.61 6.96 -8.47
CA SER A 201 -8.02 5.56 -8.32
C SER A 201 -6.90 4.71 -7.72
N LEU A 202 -5.72 4.77 -8.33
CA LEU A 202 -4.54 3.98 -7.94
C LEU A 202 -3.83 4.53 -6.70
N THR A 203 -4.06 5.79 -6.35
CA THR A 203 -3.54 6.42 -5.12
C THR A 203 -4.03 5.66 -3.89
N TYR A 204 -5.29 5.25 -3.83
CA TYR A 204 -5.81 4.44 -2.72
C TYR A 204 -5.10 3.09 -2.55
N ALA A 205 -4.74 2.44 -3.66
CA ALA A 205 -3.96 1.20 -3.59
C ALA A 205 -2.60 1.45 -2.94
N TYR A 206 -1.93 2.53 -3.32
CA TYR A 206 -0.66 2.93 -2.72
C TYR A 206 -0.79 3.25 -1.23
N GLY A 207 -1.84 3.97 -0.82
CA GLY A 207 -2.14 4.26 0.58
C GLY A 207 -2.41 3.00 1.38
N PHE A 208 -3.16 2.05 0.81
CA PHE A 208 -3.40 0.74 1.42
C PHE A 208 -2.09 -0.01 1.66
N PHE A 209 -1.21 -0.10 0.65
CA PHE A 209 0.09 -0.74 0.81
C PHE A 209 0.96 -0.02 1.84
N GLN A 210 0.99 1.31 1.84
CA GLN A 210 1.72 2.11 2.84
C GLN A 210 1.23 1.80 4.27
N MET A 211 -0.07 1.67 4.46
CA MET A 211 -0.63 1.34 5.76
C MET A 211 -0.31 -0.11 6.17
N LEU A 212 -0.37 -1.05 5.23
CA LEU A 212 -0.13 -2.47 5.46
C LEU A 212 1.35 -2.80 5.72
N THR A 213 2.28 -2.18 4.99
CA THR A 213 3.71 -2.51 5.05
C THR A 213 4.48 -1.66 6.04
N PHE A 214 4.00 -0.46 6.35
CA PHE A 214 4.67 0.46 7.26
C PHE A 214 3.85 0.78 8.51
N GLN A 215 2.68 1.41 8.37
CA GLN A 215 1.95 1.95 9.53
C GLN A 215 1.52 0.87 10.53
N PHE A 216 0.87 -0.18 10.05
CA PHE A 216 0.38 -1.27 10.88
C PHE A 216 1.54 -2.06 11.54
N PRO A 217 2.58 -2.50 10.79
CA PRO A 217 3.75 -3.12 11.39
C PRO A 217 4.47 -2.22 12.39
N LEU A 218 4.57 -0.91 12.13
CA LEU A 218 5.20 0.05 13.03
C LEU A 218 4.47 0.10 14.38
N ILE A 219 3.14 0.17 14.39
CA ILE A 219 2.34 0.14 15.63
C ILE A 219 2.67 -1.12 16.44
N LEU A 220 2.67 -2.29 15.79
CA LEU A 220 2.95 -3.56 16.45
C LEU A 220 4.39 -3.65 16.97
N ALA A 221 5.36 -3.17 16.19
CA ALA A 221 6.77 -3.19 16.55
C ALA A 221 7.06 -2.25 17.73
N VAL A 222 6.54 -1.01 17.69
CA VAL A 222 6.67 -0.05 18.79
C VAL A 222 5.98 -0.60 20.05
N ALA A 223 4.77 -1.17 19.93
CA ALA A 223 4.08 -1.78 21.07
C ALA A 223 4.89 -2.94 21.69
N HIS A 224 5.54 -3.74 20.85
CA HIS A 224 6.44 -4.79 21.32
C HIS A 224 7.67 -4.22 22.04
N CYS A 225 8.30 -3.16 21.51
CA CYS A 225 9.45 -2.52 22.12
C CYS A 225 9.13 -1.92 23.50
N VAL A 226 8.00 -1.21 23.62
CA VAL A 226 7.58 -0.59 24.88
C VAL A 226 7.25 -1.65 25.93
N GLU A 227 6.52 -2.71 25.55
CA GLU A 227 6.21 -3.81 26.48
C GLU A 227 7.49 -4.46 27.01
N PHE A 228 8.46 -4.67 26.13
CA PHE A 228 9.74 -5.24 26.52
C PHE A 228 10.48 -4.32 27.51
N ARG A 229 10.46 -3.01 27.25
CA ARG A 229 11.04 -2.00 28.16
C ARG A 229 10.30 -1.98 29.51
N PHE A 230 8.98 -2.07 29.49
CA PHE A 230 8.15 -2.17 30.68
C PHE A 230 8.52 -3.41 31.52
N TRP A 231 8.62 -4.58 30.89
CA TRP A 231 9.03 -5.82 31.57
C TRP A 231 10.43 -5.73 32.18
N SER A 232 11.37 -5.13 31.43
CA SER A 232 12.75 -4.91 31.90
C SER A 232 12.85 -3.97 33.10
N LEU A 233 11.89 -3.06 33.30
CA LEU A 233 11.92 -2.10 34.40
C LEU A 233 11.15 -2.56 35.63
N TYR A 234 10.06 -3.33 35.45
CA TYR A 234 9.12 -3.65 36.53
C TYR A 234 9.06 -5.13 36.92
N VAL A 235 9.54 -6.06 36.08
CA VAL A 235 9.41 -7.51 36.33
C VAL A 235 10.76 -8.20 36.39
N ASP A 236 11.52 -8.16 35.29
CA ASP A 236 12.80 -8.86 35.19
C ASP A 236 13.89 -7.94 34.63
N PRO A 237 14.81 -7.41 35.46
CA PRO A 237 15.90 -6.54 34.99
C PRO A 237 16.99 -7.30 34.22
N LEU A 238 17.06 -8.63 34.38
CA LEU A 238 18.04 -9.49 33.70
C LEU A 238 17.60 -9.76 32.25
N CYS A 239 18.20 -9.00 31.32
CA CYS A 239 17.92 -9.12 29.90
C CYS A 239 18.97 -9.98 29.20
N SER A 240 18.55 -11.10 28.61
CA SER A 240 19.44 -11.88 27.74
C SER A 240 19.69 -11.14 26.42
N PHE A 241 20.93 -11.19 25.93
CA PHE A 241 21.34 -10.60 24.65
C PHE A 241 20.40 -10.94 23.46
N PRO A 242 19.93 -12.19 23.24
CA PRO A 242 19.03 -12.47 22.13
C PRO A 242 17.67 -11.76 22.24
N ARG A 243 17.13 -11.60 23.47
CA ARG A 243 15.88 -10.85 23.67
C ARG A 243 16.07 -9.36 23.40
N TYR A 244 17.22 -8.81 23.79
CA TYR A 244 17.60 -7.44 23.45
C TYR A 244 17.68 -7.24 21.94
N LEU A 245 18.29 -8.18 21.20
CA LEU A 245 18.40 -8.09 19.74
C LEU A 245 17.03 -8.18 19.06
N CYS A 246 16.17 -9.13 19.47
CA CYS A 246 14.80 -9.25 18.93
C CYS A 246 13.97 -7.98 19.07
N ARG A 247 14.22 -7.15 20.11
CA ARG A 247 13.56 -5.84 20.29
C ARG A 247 13.85 -4.86 19.15
N HIS A 248 15.06 -4.90 18.60
CA HIS A 248 15.53 -3.92 17.62
C HIS A 248 15.40 -4.40 16.16
N VAL A 249 15.37 -5.71 15.94
CA VAL A 249 15.30 -6.30 14.58
C VAL A 249 14.01 -5.92 13.85
N CYS A 250 12.83 -6.03 14.49
CA CYS A 250 11.57 -5.74 13.82
C CYS A 250 11.40 -4.26 13.42
N PRO A 251 11.62 -3.27 14.32
CA PRO A 251 11.59 -1.86 13.93
C PRO A 251 12.62 -1.52 12.85
N LEU A 252 13.83 -2.07 12.96
CA LEU A 252 14.88 -1.85 11.98
C LEU A 252 14.45 -2.33 10.59
N LEU A 253 13.87 -3.53 10.48
CA LEU A 253 13.37 -4.07 9.22
C LEU A 253 12.27 -3.21 8.59
N ILE A 254 11.35 -2.68 9.41
CA ILE A 254 10.25 -1.84 8.93
C ILE A 254 10.79 -0.51 8.41
N VAL A 255 11.73 0.11 9.15
CA VAL A 255 12.36 1.37 8.71
C VAL A 255 13.20 1.17 7.47
N THR A 256 13.96 0.07 7.35
CA THR A 256 14.74 -0.20 6.13
C THR A 256 13.84 -0.43 4.93
N LEU A 257 12.73 -1.15 5.08
CA LEU A 257 11.73 -1.30 4.02
C LEU A 257 11.15 0.06 3.59
N GLN A 258 10.88 0.95 4.56
CA GLN A 258 10.41 2.30 4.27
C GLN A 258 11.46 3.14 3.54
N MET A 259 12.74 3.01 3.88
CA MET A 259 13.83 3.70 3.18
C MET A 259 14.00 3.19 1.74
N ILE A 260 13.87 1.88 1.52
CA ILE A 260 13.92 1.29 0.17
C ILE A 260 12.77 1.82 -0.69
N THR A 261 11.55 1.84 -0.14
CA THR A 261 10.38 2.39 -0.87
C THR A 261 10.47 3.89 -1.10
N ALA A 262 11.08 4.65 -0.18
CA ALA A 262 11.39 6.06 -0.38
C ALA A 262 12.44 6.27 -1.47
N PHE A 263 13.43 5.38 -1.60
CA PHE A 263 14.41 5.40 -2.69
C PHE A 263 13.78 5.17 -4.06
N PHE A 264 12.91 4.16 -4.20
CA PHE A 264 12.15 3.97 -5.44
C PHE A 264 11.23 5.15 -5.76
N PHE A 265 10.66 5.76 -4.73
CA PHE A 265 9.83 6.95 -4.88
C PHE A 265 10.64 8.15 -5.38
N TRP A 266 11.86 8.35 -4.87
CA TRP A 266 12.79 9.35 -5.37
C TRP A 266 13.16 9.13 -6.84
N LEU A 267 13.41 7.89 -7.24
CA LEU A 267 13.71 7.56 -8.64
C LEU A 267 12.55 7.91 -9.58
N ALA A 268 11.30 7.82 -9.08
CA ALA A 268 10.11 8.08 -9.88
C ALA A 268 9.69 9.56 -9.94
N TYR A 269 9.84 10.31 -8.84
CA TYR A 269 9.29 11.67 -8.70
C TYR A 269 10.34 12.76 -8.38
N GLY A 270 11.61 12.40 -8.33
CA GLY A 270 12.72 13.32 -8.15
C GLY A 270 12.92 13.81 -6.70
N THR A 271 13.88 14.73 -6.53
CA THR A 271 14.33 15.24 -5.23
C THR A 271 13.27 16.06 -4.50
N MET A 272 12.50 16.87 -5.22
CA MET A 272 11.46 17.71 -4.62
C MET A 272 10.41 16.87 -3.90
N ALA A 273 9.93 15.80 -4.55
CA ALA A 273 8.97 14.88 -3.98
C ALA A 273 9.52 14.12 -2.76
N LEU A 274 10.83 13.85 -2.72
CA LEU A 274 11.48 13.20 -1.57
C LEU A 274 11.45 14.11 -0.32
N PHE A 275 11.82 15.39 -0.47
CA PHE A 275 11.83 16.33 0.66
C PHE A 275 10.42 16.76 1.09
N LEU A 276 9.58 17.08 0.11
CA LEU A 276 8.18 17.45 0.30
C LEU A 276 7.28 16.22 0.24
N GLY A 277 7.73 15.07 0.75
CA GLY A 277 7.00 13.82 0.78
C GLY A 277 6.68 13.33 2.21
N PRO A 278 5.78 14.01 2.94
CA PRO A 278 5.40 13.64 4.30
C PRO A 278 5.06 12.15 4.47
N LEU A 279 4.44 11.55 3.45
CA LEU A 279 4.05 10.15 3.50
C LEU A 279 5.24 9.18 3.57
N ARG A 280 6.39 9.52 2.97
CA ARG A 280 7.53 8.60 2.84
C ARG A 280 8.69 8.95 3.74
N THR A 281 9.28 10.13 3.56
CA THR A 281 10.49 10.52 4.29
C THR A 281 10.17 10.89 5.73
N TRP A 282 9.11 11.68 5.94
CA TRP A 282 8.76 12.09 7.30
C TRP A 282 8.21 10.93 8.11
N SER A 283 7.51 9.98 7.47
CA SER A 283 7.09 8.75 8.13
C SER A 283 8.27 7.86 8.53
N ALA A 284 9.32 7.75 7.71
CA ALA A 284 10.56 7.05 8.09
C ALA A 284 11.25 7.72 9.30
N VAL A 285 11.37 9.04 9.28
CA VAL A 285 11.92 9.83 10.41
C VAL A 285 11.06 9.65 11.67
N LEU A 286 9.73 9.70 11.53
CA LEU A 286 8.80 9.46 12.63
C LEU A 286 8.98 8.05 13.20
N GLY A 287 9.13 7.03 12.34
CA GLY A 287 9.41 5.66 12.75
C GLY A 287 10.68 5.53 13.59
N LEU A 288 11.76 6.21 13.19
CA LEU A 288 13.01 6.29 13.94
C LEU A 288 12.82 6.97 15.31
N ILE A 289 12.12 8.10 15.34
CA ILE A 289 11.83 8.84 16.58
C ILE A 289 11.02 7.98 17.54
N LEU A 290 9.94 7.35 17.05
CA LEU A 290 9.08 6.47 17.85
C LEU A 290 9.82 5.25 18.36
N TRP A 291 10.70 4.67 17.54
CA TRP A 291 11.56 3.57 17.95
C TRP A 291 12.53 3.99 19.06
N TYR A 292 13.20 5.13 18.91
CA TYR A 292 14.10 5.68 19.93
C TYR A 292 13.35 5.95 21.23
N GLN A 293 12.21 6.63 21.16
CA GLN A 293 11.38 6.93 22.32
C GLN A 293 10.92 5.64 23.02
N ALA A 294 10.42 4.65 22.28
CA ALA A 294 9.99 3.37 22.83
C ALA A 294 11.12 2.60 23.53
N ALA A 295 12.35 2.68 23.01
CA ALA A 295 13.51 2.04 23.61
C ALA A 295 14.02 2.75 24.88
N THR A 296 13.80 4.06 25.00
CA THR A 296 14.36 4.92 26.06
C THR A 296 13.35 5.41 27.08
N VAL A 297 12.09 4.96 27.02
CA VAL A 297 11.05 5.37 27.98
C VAL A 297 11.52 5.19 29.44
N HIS A 298 11.36 6.26 30.22
CA HIS A 298 11.65 6.31 31.66
C HIS A 298 10.55 5.63 32.49
N LYS A 299 10.92 5.16 33.68
CA LYS A 299 10.05 4.41 34.59
C LYS A 299 8.79 5.21 34.98
N ASP A 300 8.91 6.52 35.21
CA ASP A 300 7.83 7.40 35.65
C ASP A 300 6.67 7.47 34.65
N VAL A 301 7.00 7.56 33.36
CA VAL A 301 6.01 7.63 32.27
C VAL A 301 5.23 6.31 32.14
N LEU A 302 5.83 5.19 32.57
CA LEU A 302 5.20 3.87 32.55
C LEU A 302 4.45 3.53 33.84
N ARG A 303 4.46 4.43 34.83
CA ARG A 303 3.83 4.20 36.14
C ARG A 303 2.32 3.98 36.03
N GLU A 304 1.65 4.71 35.14
CA GLU A 304 0.21 4.53 34.88
C GLU A 304 -0.12 3.14 34.34
N ALA A 305 0.71 2.60 33.45
CA ALA A 305 0.58 1.22 33.00
C ALA A 305 0.92 0.24 34.12
N ALA A 306 1.93 0.54 34.94
CA ALA A 306 2.34 -0.33 36.05
C ALA A 306 1.22 -0.51 37.08
N GLN A 307 0.47 0.55 37.41
CA GLN A 307 -0.68 0.48 38.31
C GLN A 307 -1.78 -0.50 37.85
N VAL A 308 -1.90 -0.70 36.53
CA VAL A 308 -2.91 -1.59 35.94
C VAL A 308 -2.37 -3.03 35.79
N TRP A 309 -1.07 -3.19 35.52
CA TRP A 309 -0.49 -4.45 35.05
C TRP A 309 0.43 -5.16 36.06
N VAL A 310 1.00 -4.44 37.04
CA VAL A 310 1.85 -5.02 38.09
C VAL A 310 0.97 -5.35 39.30
N PRO A 311 1.01 -6.59 39.83
CA PRO A 311 0.34 -6.93 41.08
C PRO A 311 0.86 -6.02 42.22
N GLN A 312 -0.02 -5.66 43.16
CA GLN A 312 0.25 -4.66 44.20
C GLN A 312 1.37 -4.93 45.24
N PRO A 313 2.09 -6.06 45.37
CA PRO A 313 3.09 -6.17 46.45
C PRO A 313 4.25 -5.16 46.36
N LEU A 314 4.61 -4.69 45.16
CA LEU A 314 5.79 -3.83 44.95
C LEU A 314 5.55 -2.32 45.19
N ALA A 315 4.30 -1.86 45.09
CA ALA A 315 3.98 -0.44 45.29
C ALA A 315 4.11 -0.02 46.78
N TRP A 316 3.84 -0.93 47.71
CA TRP A 316 3.95 -0.69 49.15
C TRP A 316 5.39 -0.74 49.67
N GLU A 317 6.32 -1.38 48.94
CA GLU A 317 7.74 -1.47 49.32
C GLU A 317 8.52 -0.22 48.86
N GLU A 318 8.21 0.37 47.70
CA GLU A 318 8.78 1.66 47.27
C GLU A 318 8.28 2.84 48.12
N GLU A 319 6.99 2.86 48.49
CA GLU A 319 6.45 3.92 49.34
C GLU A 319 6.99 3.83 50.79
N LYS A 320 7.30 2.61 51.26
CA LYS A 320 8.01 2.39 52.53
C LYS A 320 9.48 2.80 52.45
N SER A 321 10.19 2.53 51.36
CA SER A 321 11.61 2.88 51.24
C SER A 321 11.83 4.39 51.08
N GLU A 322 10.96 5.09 50.35
CA GLU A 322 10.98 6.56 50.26
C GLU A 322 10.57 7.22 51.58
N SER A 323 9.56 6.69 52.28
CA SER A 323 9.15 7.19 53.60
C SER A 323 10.24 6.96 54.67
N GLN A 324 10.96 5.83 54.62
CA GLN A 324 12.09 5.54 55.52
C GLN A 324 13.32 6.41 55.21
N ALA A 325 13.57 6.75 53.94
CA ALA A 325 14.64 7.66 53.55
C ALA A 325 14.36 9.12 53.99
N HIS A 326 13.10 9.56 53.92
CA HIS A 326 12.70 10.88 54.41
C HIS A 326 12.72 10.97 55.94
N MET A 327 12.34 9.91 56.66
CA MET A 327 12.44 9.87 58.12
C MET A 327 13.90 9.92 58.62
N SER A 328 14.83 9.21 57.97
CA SER A 328 16.25 9.19 58.39
C SER A 328 16.96 10.52 58.17
N GLN A 329 16.56 11.29 57.16
CA GLN A 329 17.07 12.65 56.92
C GLN A 329 16.51 13.70 57.89
N SER A 330 15.38 13.44 58.55
CA SER A 330 14.79 14.34 59.55
C SER A 330 15.32 14.12 60.98
N SER A 331 16.08 13.05 61.21
CA SER A 331 16.62 12.65 62.51
C SER A 331 18.12 12.93 62.71
N LEU A 332 18.73 13.69 61.81
CA LEU A 332 20.07 14.30 61.92
C LEU A 332 19.91 15.81 61.96
#